data_AF-A0A1B5Z9E8-F1
#
_entry.id   AF-A0A1B5Z9E8-F1
#
_cell.length_a   1.000
_cell.length_b   1.000
_cell.length_c   1.000
_cell.angle_alpha   90.00
_cell.angle_beta   90.00
_cell.angle_gamma   90.00
#
_symmetry.space_group_name_H-M   'P 1'
#
loop_
_entity.id
_entity.type
_entity.pdbx_description
1 polymer ?
#
loop_
_entity_poly.entity_id
_entity_poly.type
_entity_poly.pdbx_seq_one_letter_code
_entity_poly.pdbx_strand_id
1 'polypeptide(L)' 'YFANCAFAHLRLEEYGSAILNATKAIEVDPKYSKGYYRRGAAHLGLGKFKEALKDFQQ' A
#
# COMPACT_ATOMS: atom_id res chain seq x y z
N TYR A 1 -1.88 2.68 -13.02
CA TYR A 1 -2.41 3.99 -12.60
C TYR A 1 -2.43 4.12 -11.06
N PHE A 2 -3.20 3.29 -10.34
CA PHE A 2 -3.33 3.34 -8.88
C PHE A 2 -2.03 3.18 -8.08
N ALA A 3 -1.12 2.32 -8.55
CA ALA A 3 0.15 2.09 -7.87
C ALA A 3 0.96 3.40 -7.74
N ASN A 4 1.19 4.12 -8.84
CA ASN A 4 1.99 5.36 -8.84
C ASN A 4 1.37 6.44 -7.96
N CYS A 5 0.05 6.50 -7.92
CA CYS A 5 -0.68 7.38 -7.01
C CYS A 5 -0.44 6.98 -5.53
N ALA A 6 -0.51 5.69 -5.18
CA ALA A 6 -0.18 5.22 -3.84
C ALA A 6 1.26 5.57 -3.41
N PHE A 7 2.22 5.50 -4.34
CA PHE A 7 3.60 5.90 -4.05
C PHE A 7 3.78 7.41 -3.88
N ALA A 8 3.05 8.23 -4.65
CA ALA A 8 3.04 9.67 -4.45
C ALA A 8 2.47 10.02 -3.06
N HIS A 9 1.35 9.41 -2.67
CA HIS A 9 0.75 9.62 -1.35
C HIS A 9 1.63 9.14 -0.20
N LEU A 10 2.39 8.03 -0.37
CA LEU A 10 3.41 7.62 0.60
C LEU A 10 4.49 8.69 0.82
N ARG A 11 4.89 9.38 -0.26
CA ARG A 11 5.89 10.45 -0.20
C ARG A 11 5.32 11.75 0.39
N LEU A 12 4.01 11.93 0.34
CA LEU A 12 3.27 13.03 0.94
C LEU A 12 2.81 12.73 2.38
N GLU A 13 3.22 11.58 2.94
CA GLU A 13 2.80 11.11 4.27
C GLU A 13 1.27 10.91 4.42
N GLU A 14 0.55 10.86 3.29
CA GLU A 14 -0.88 10.59 3.22
C GLU A 14 -1.16 9.09 3.18
N TYR A 15 -0.80 8.42 4.28
CA TYR A 15 -0.85 6.95 4.35
C TYR A 15 -2.26 6.37 4.16
N GLY A 16 -3.32 7.09 4.59
CA GLY A 16 -4.70 6.65 4.38
C GLY A 16 -5.08 6.56 2.90
N SER A 17 -4.77 7.60 2.13
CA SER A 17 -4.98 7.64 0.67
C SER A 17 -4.09 6.63 -0.05
N ALA A 18 -2.87 6.41 0.43
CA ALA A 18 -1.96 5.39 -0.11
C ALA A 18 -2.53 3.97 0.04
N ILE A 19 -3.09 3.62 1.21
CA ILE A 19 -3.72 2.32 1.46
C ILE A 19 -4.90 2.11 0.51
N LEU A 20 -5.76 3.11 0.36
CA LEU A 20 -6.97 3.00 -0.46
C LEU A 20 -6.64 2.76 -1.94
N ASN A 21 -5.63 3.49 -2.46
CA ASN A 21 -5.12 3.28 -3.81
C ASN A 21 -4.39 1.95 -3.97
N ALA A 22 -3.60 1.52 -2.97
CA ALA A 22 -2.90 0.25 -3.01
C ALA A 22 -3.88 -0.93 -2.97
N THR A 23 -4.95 -0.86 -2.17
CA THR A 23 -6.03 -1.86 -2.15
C THR A 23 -6.73 -1.95 -3.50
N LYS A 24 -7.11 -0.82 -4.12
CA LYS A 24 -7.66 -0.84 -5.49
C LYS A 24 -6.70 -1.45 -6.50
N ALA A 25 -5.39 -1.21 -6.36
CA ALA A 25 -4.39 -1.82 -7.24
C ALA A 25 -4.35 -3.35 -7.08
N ILE A 26 -4.49 -3.85 -5.85
CA ILE A 26 -4.55 -5.28 -5.52
C ILE A 26 -5.87 -5.90 -6.00
N GLU A 27 -7.00 -5.19 -5.90
CA GLU A 27 -8.30 -5.69 -6.39
C GLU A 27 -8.31 -5.85 -7.91
N VAL A 28 -7.65 -4.94 -8.63
CA VAL A 28 -7.52 -5.01 -10.09
C VAL A 28 -6.54 -6.11 -10.51
N ASP A 29 -5.42 -6.25 -9.82
CA ASP A 29 -4.44 -7.30 -10.06
C ASP A 29 -3.97 -7.91 -8.72
N PRO A 30 -4.57 -9.03 -8.30
CA PRO A 30 -4.22 -9.72 -7.06
C PRO A 30 -2.81 -10.30 -7.05
N LYS A 31 -2.13 -10.39 -8.22
CA LYS A 31 -0.73 -10.82 -8.31
C LYS A 31 0.25 -9.65 -8.28
N TYR A 32 -0.25 -8.43 -8.12
CA TYR A 32 0.59 -7.23 -8.16
C TYR A 32 1.36 -7.02 -6.85
N SER A 33 2.53 -7.66 -6.73
CA SER A 33 3.39 -7.59 -5.53
C SER A 33 3.74 -6.15 -5.10
N LYS A 34 3.86 -5.22 -6.06
CA LYS A 34 4.10 -3.80 -5.75
C LYS A 34 2.92 -3.11 -5.07
N GLY A 35 1.70 -3.61 -5.25
CA GLY A 35 0.49 -3.13 -4.57
C GLY A 35 0.55 -3.46 -3.08
N TYR A 36 0.83 -4.74 -2.77
CA TYR A 36 1.05 -5.21 -1.41
C TYR A 36 2.21 -4.48 -0.73
N TYR A 37 3.34 -4.32 -1.42
CA TYR A 37 4.47 -3.55 -0.89
C TYR A 37 4.08 -2.10 -0.54
N ARG A 38 3.34 -1.40 -1.41
CA ARG A 38 2.92 -0.02 -1.17
C ARG A 38 1.88 0.08 -0.04
N ARG A 39 0.98 -0.90 0.08
CA ARG A 39 0.03 -0.98 1.20
C ARG A 39 0.75 -1.24 2.52
N GLY A 40 1.69 -2.18 2.53
CA GLY A 40 2.53 -2.48 3.70
C GLY A 40 3.38 -1.28 4.12
N ALA A 41 4.00 -0.57 3.17
CA ALA A 41 4.73 0.67 3.46
C ALA A 41 3.84 1.76 4.06
N ALA A 42 2.58 1.86 3.61
CA ALA A 42 1.64 2.82 4.17
C ALA A 42 1.21 2.44 5.59
N HIS A 43 1.01 1.14 5.85
CA HIS A 43 0.77 0.63 7.19
C HIS A 43 1.96 0.86 8.13
N LEU A 44 3.20 0.74 7.65
CA LEU A 44 4.40 1.11 8.43
C LEU A 44 4.37 2.59 8.83
N GLY A 45 4.03 3.49 7.89
CA GLY A 45 3.90 4.91 8.16
C GLY A 45 2.84 5.27 9.20
N LEU A 46 1.78 4.44 9.32
CA LEU A 46 0.74 4.57 10.35
C LEU A 46 1.07 3.85 11.68
N GLY A 47 2.25 3.23 11.81
CA GLY A 47 2.60 2.42 12.98
C GLY A 47 1.86 1.08 13.06
N LYS A 48 1.19 0.67 11.99
CA LYS A 48 0.43 -0.58 11.89
C LYS A 48 1.31 -1.75 11.43
N PHE A 49 2.33 -2.07 12.23
CA PHE A 49 3.35 -3.06 11.88
C PHE A 49 2.80 -4.46 11.60
N LYS A 50 1.74 -4.88 12.32
CA LYS A 50 1.10 -6.19 12.11
C LYS A 50 0.44 -6.31 10.73
N GLU A 51 -0.28 -5.27 10.33
CA GLU A 51 -0.91 -5.21 9.00
C GLU A 51 0.15 -5.14 7.91
N ALA A 52 1.19 -4.32 8.11
CA ALA A 52 2.31 -4.22 7.16
C ALA A 52 3.04 -5.55 6.94
N LEU A 53 3.30 -6.30 8.01
CA LEU A 53 4.01 -7.57 7.93
C LEU A 53 3.18 -8.61 7.15
N LYS A 54 1.86 -8.64 7.36
CA LYS A 54 0.95 -9.49 6.60
C LYS A 54 0.96 -9.14 5.11
N ASP A 55 1.01 -7.86 4.78
CA ASP A 55 1.09 -7.40 3.39
C ASP A 55 2.44 -7.73 2.74
N PHE A 56 3.55 -7.70 3.46
CA PHE A 56 4.85 -8.08 2.92
C PHE A 56 5.04 -9.59 2.76
N GLN A 57 4.24 -10.39 3.44
CA GLN A 57 4.30 -11.85 3.38
C GLN A 57 3.44 -12.45 2.25
N GLN A 58 2.65 -11.62 1.57
CA GLN A 58 1.78 -12.01 0.45
C GLN A 58 2.52 -11.91 -0.90
#